data_AF-A0A6M5YUR1-F1
#
_entry.id   AF-A0A6M5YUR1-F1
#
_cell.length_a   1.000
_cell.length_b   1.000
_cell.length_c   1.000
_cell.angle_alpha   90.00
_cell.angle_beta   90.00
_cell.angle_gamma   90.00
#
_symmetry.space_group_name_H-M   'P 1'
#
loop_
_entity.id
_entity.type
_entity.pdbx_description
1 polymer ?
#
loop_
_entity_poly.entity_id
_entity_poly.type
_entity_poly.pdbx_seq_one_letter_code
_entity_poly.pdbx_strand_id
1 'polypeptide(L)'
;MNDGSTAAPPAVADRALDFWSRFRDTFGPALVGLVGGGLTVGVVYVSVAQLLKNASMTYAAFPSEQPPWLVRDISLPPVIGVVFALIGLVAPFAMGLATAWLVRERDRWGEISAGLTTGLMGSLAAYVVGIGWAVTLAMAVVPSIADLTLLGESTRAPTEATAAPSDRLAQKYPDLKDKPADERGLVFFSKIISDQIAGSAYGIWLGVGLSLATVGVLGFCGTLAGGWLFRRGGSWKSIVWPYLELTVSTSVTAGWLIARCIDDRRPMAWFEAVCLVAVTVLVLAGVVGRWNALLRVTIAVTWVLVLSGAGFGGRMPAEVAYSAYALLGVLLARHWFYSGRRPVVAPV
;
A
#
# COMPACT_ATOMS: atom_id res chain seq x y z
N MET A 1 -28.69 58.96 -19.67
CA MET A 1 -27.51 58.79 -20.54
C MET A 1 -27.06 57.35 -20.37
N ASN A 2 -27.42 56.51 -21.35
CA ASN A 2 -26.97 55.12 -21.43
C ASN A 2 -25.61 55.14 -22.14
N ASP A 3 -24.53 55.00 -21.39
CA ASP A 3 -23.22 54.73 -21.98
C ASP A 3 -23.22 53.29 -22.52
N GLY A 4 -23.63 53.17 -23.78
CA GLY A 4 -23.63 51.94 -24.57
C GLY A 4 -22.22 51.50 -24.93
N SER A 5 -21.38 51.24 -23.93
CA SER A 5 -20.12 50.54 -24.15
C SER A 5 -20.44 49.07 -24.45
N THR A 6 -20.46 48.74 -25.74
CA THR A 6 -20.46 47.37 -26.22
C THR A 6 -19.08 46.80 -25.94
N ALA A 7 -18.87 46.31 -24.72
CA ALA A 7 -17.66 45.58 -24.36
C ALA A 7 -17.46 44.45 -25.38
N ALA A 8 -16.34 44.50 -26.10
CA ALA A 8 -16.01 43.48 -27.09
C ALA A 8 -16.07 42.10 -26.41
N PRO A 9 -16.73 41.10 -27.03
CA PRO A 9 -16.83 39.78 -26.44
C PRO A 9 -15.41 39.27 -26.13
N PRO A 10 -15.17 38.70 -24.92
CA PRO A 10 -13.86 38.23 -24.52
C PRO A 10 -13.32 37.29 -25.59
N ALA A 11 -12.07 37.50 -25.97
CA ALA A 11 -11.42 36.78 -27.05
C ALA A 11 -11.53 35.27 -26.80
N VAL A 12 -11.78 34.49 -27.86
CA VAL A 12 -11.95 33.02 -27.77
C VAL A 12 -10.75 32.35 -27.07
N ALA A 13 -9.55 32.94 -27.19
CA ALA A 13 -8.34 32.50 -26.52
C ALA A 13 -8.43 32.55 -24.97
N ASP A 14 -9.07 33.56 -24.40
CA ASP A 14 -9.23 33.69 -22.95
C ASP A 14 -10.12 32.58 -22.39
N ARG A 15 -11.15 32.17 -23.16
CA ARG A 15 -12.04 31.06 -22.77
C ARG A 15 -11.33 29.71 -22.78
N ALA A 16 -10.42 29.48 -23.73
CA ALA A 16 -9.69 28.22 -23.83
C ALA A 16 -8.66 28.06 -22.69
N LEU A 17 -7.98 29.14 -22.31
CA LEU A 17 -7.07 29.16 -21.16
C LEU A 17 -7.83 28.92 -19.84
N ASP A 18 -9.01 29.52 -19.71
CA ASP A 18 -9.91 29.30 -18.56
C ASP A 18 -10.38 27.84 -18.47
N PHE A 19 -10.70 27.20 -19.60
CA PHE A 19 -11.11 25.80 -19.62
C PHE A 19 -10.01 24.87 -19.09
N TRP A 20 -8.78 25.00 -19.60
CA TRP A 20 -7.69 24.11 -19.20
C TRP A 20 -7.29 24.28 -17.73
N SER A 21 -7.32 25.50 -17.19
CA SER A 21 -7.11 25.71 -15.75
C SER A 21 -8.19 24.99 -14.94
N ARG A 22 -9.47 25.23 -15.27
CA ARG A 22 -10.59 24.60 -14.55
C ARG A 22 -10.56 23.08 -14.64
N PHE A 23 -10.26 22.53 -15.82
CA PHE A 23 -10.14 21.10 -16.03
C PHE A 23 -9.03 20.51 -15.17
N ARG A 24 -7.83 21.13 -15.19
CA ARG A 24 -6.68 20.69 -14.41
C ARG A 24 -6.98 20.73 -12.91
N ASP A 25 -7.60 21.80 -12.44
CA ASP A 25 -7.85 21.99 -11.01
C ASP A 25 -8.97 21.04 -10.53
N THR A 26 -9.94 20.72 -11.38
CA THR A 26 -11.06 19.81 -11.05
C THR A 26 -10.72 18.33 -11.20
N PHE A 27 -10.16 17.94 -12.35
CA PHE A 27 -9.93 16.53 -12.70
C PHE A 27 -8.48 16.07 -12.50
N GLY A 28 -7.54 17.01 -12.41
CA GLY A 28 -6.11 16.71 -12.22
C GLY A 28 -5.84 15.79 -11.03
N PRO A 29 -6.32 16.12 -9.82
CA PRO A 29 -6.17 15.25 -8.64
C PRO A 29 -6.69 13.83 -8.86
N ALA A 30 -7.87 13.71 -9.48
CA ALA A 30 -8.48 12.42 -9.76
C ALA A 30 -7.65 11.58 -10.75
N LEU A 31 -7.16 12.20 -11.82
CA LEU A 31 -6.31 11.55 -12.82
C LEU A 31 -4.96 11.14 -12.24
N VAL A 32 -4.33 12.01 -11.46
CA VAL A 32 -3.06 11.70 -10.78
C VAL A 32 -3.25 10.55 -9.79
N GLY A 33 -4.34 10.55 -9.01
CA GLY A 33 -4.72 9.45 -8.13
C GLY A 33 -4.90 8.14 -8.90
N LEU A 34 -5.74 8.13 -9.94
CA LEU A 34 -5.99 6.95 -10.77
C LEU A 34 -4.71 6.35 -11.35
N VAL A 35 -3.81 7.19 -11.89
CA VAL A 35 -2.54 6.72 -12.47
C VAL A 35 -1.60 6.24 -11.36
N GLY A 36 -1.41 7.03 -10.30
CA GLY A 36 -0.51 6.68 -9.20
C GLY A 36 -0.92 5.39 -8.48
N GLY A 37 -2.21 5.24 -8.20
CA GLY A 37 -2.80 4.03 -7.63
C GLY A 37 -2.86 2.87 -8.62
N GLY A 38 -3.19 3.11 -9.88
CA GLY A 38 -3.25 2.09 -10.92
C GLY A 38 -1.88 1.45 -11.20
N LEU A 39 -0.80 2.22 -11.09
CA LEU A 39 0.56 1.70 -11.26
C LEU A 39 0.99 0.74 -10.13
N THR A 40 0.30 0.69 -8.98
CA THR A 40 0.58 -0.28 -7.91
C THR A 40 0.47 -1.74 -8.35
N VAL A 41 -0.24 -2.01 -9.46
CA VAL A 41 -0.26 -3.33 -10.11
C VAL A 41 1.15 -3.86 -10.36
N GLY A 42 2.15 -3.00 -10.57
CA GLY A 42 3.53 -3.44 -10.78
C GLY A 42 4.11 -4.20 -9.59
N VAL A 43 3.80 -3.79 -8.36
CA VAL A 43 4.24 -4.48 -7.14
C VAL A 43 3.42 -5.75 -6.94
N VAL A 44 2.11 -5.67 -7.13
CA VAL A 44 1.21 -6.82 -6.92
C VAL A 44 1.47 -7.92 -7.95
N TYR A 45 1.78 -7.55 -9.18
CA TYR A 45 2.06 -8.47 -10.27
C TYR A 45 3.22 -9.41 -9.94
N VAL A 46 4.28 -8.95 -9.26
CA VAL A 46 5.40 -9.82 -8.84
C VAL A 46 4.91 -10.93 -7.90
N SER A 47 4.00 -10.61 -6.98
CA SER A 47 3.43 -11.58 -6.05
C SER A 47 2.43 -12.52 -6.72
N VAL A 48 1.62 -12.01 -7.65
CA VAL A 48 0.54 -12.78 -8.29
C VAL A 48 1.02 -13.57 -9.51
N ALA A 49 2.13 -13.19 -10.14
CA ALA A 49 2.69 -13.92 -11.28
C ALA A 49 2.96 -15.40 -10.94
N GLN A 50 3.44 -15.69 -9.74
CA GLN A 50 3.66 -17.07 -9.30
C GLN A 50 2.33 -17.85 -9.16
N LEU A 51 1.27 -17.18 -8.70
CA LEU A 51 -0.05 -17.79 -8.59
C LEU A 51 -0.64 -18.07 -9.98
N LEU A 52 -0.53 -17.11 -10.91
CA LEU A 52 -0.98 -17.29 -12.29
C LEU A 52 -0.23 -18.41 -13.00
N LYS A 53 1.09 -18.52 -12.78
CA LYS A 53 1.90 -19.63 -13.28
C LYS A 53 1.45 -20.97 -12.71
N ASN A 54 1.15 -21.04 -11.41
CA ASN A 54 0.63 -22.27 -10.81
C ASN A 54 -0.73 -22.64 -11.38
N ALA A 55 -1.62 -21.66 -11.56
CA ALA A 55 -2.92 -21.87 -12.18
C ALA A 55 -2.79 -22.33 -13.65
N SER A 56 -1.88 -21.75 -14.42
CA SER A 56 -1.64 -22.17 -15.81
C SER A 56 -1.15 -23.61 -15.91
N MET A 57 -0.26 -24.03 -15.01
CA MET A 57 0.19 -25.42 -14.91
C MET A 57 -0.96 -26.38 -14.56
N THR A 58 -1.91 -25.96 -13.72
CA THR A 58 -3.10 -26.75 -13.44
C THR A 58 -3.96 -26.94 -14.68
N TYR A 59 -4.21 -25.88 -15.47
CA TYR A 59 -4.99 -25.99 -16.71
C TYR A 59 -4.29 -26.83 -17.79
N ALA A 60 -2.96 -26.87 -17.81
CA ALA A 60 -2.22 -27.74 -18.72
C ALA A 60 -2.51 -29.24 -18.48
N ALA A 61 -3.00 -29.63 -17.29
CA ALA A 61 -3.45 -30.99 -17.02
C ALA A 61 -4.84 -31.32 -17.61
N PHE A 62 -5.57 -30.32 -18.09
CA PHE A 62 -6.94 -30.44 -18.64
C PHE A 62 -7.00 -29.86 -20.07
N PRO A 63 -6.36 -30.50 -21.08
CA PRO A 63 -6.24 -29.94 -22.43
C PRO A 63 -7.56 -29.77 -23.18
N SER A 64 -8.64 -30.41 -22.71
CA SER A 64 -9.99 -30.21 -23.25
C SER A 64 -10.61 -28.87 -22.85
N GLU A 65 -10.13 -28.25 -21.78
CA GLU A 65 -10.64 -26.99 -21.26
C GLU A 65 -9.76 -25.82 -21.73
N GLN A 66 -10.38 -24.77 -22.28
CA GLN A 66 -9.65 -23.56 -22.65
C GLN A 66 -9.37 -22.73 -21.39
N PRO A 67 -8.09 -22.42 -21.06
CA PRO A 67 -7.80 -21.61 -19.90
C PRO A 67 -8.37 -20.19 -20.08
N PRO A 68 -8.99 -19.62 -19.04
CA PRO A 68 -9.37 -18.22 -19.04
C PRO A 68 -8.18 -17.34 -19.40
N TRP A 69 -8.44 -16.25 -20.13
CA TRP A 69 -7.38 -15.37 -20.64
C TRP A 69 -6.43 -14.87 -19.54
N LEU A 70 -6.94 -14.66 -18.31
CA LEU A 70 -6.18 -14.19 -17.15
C LEU A 70 -5.21 -15.25 -16.59
N VAL A 71 -5.48 -16.54 -16.82
CA VAL A 71 -4.68 -17.68 -16.32
C VAL A 71 -3.61 -18.09 -17.32
N ARG A 72 -3.56 -17.46 -18.49
CA ARG A 72 -2.45 -17.68 -19.43
C ARG A 72 -1.14 -17.24 -18.79
N ASP A 73 -0.05 -17.92 -19.15
CA ASP A 73 1.29 -17.54 -18.71
C ASP A 73 1.67 -16.19 -19.34
N ILE A 74 1.26 -15.12 -18.68
CA ILE A 74 1.69 -13.76 -18.97
C ILE A 74 2.94 -13.54 -18.13
N SER A 75 4.04 -14.23 -18.43
CA SER A 75 5.32 -13.97 -17.79
C SER A 75 6.01 -12.81 -18.49
N LEU A 76 6.23 -11.72 -17.77
CA LEU A 76 7.07 -10.63 -18.26
C LEU A 76 8.55 -11.06 -18.21
N PRO A 77 9.36 -10.68 -19.21
CA PRO A 77 10.81 -10.77 -19.09
C PRO A 77 11.29 -10.16 -17.75
N PRO A 78 12.25 -10.78 -17.03
CA PRO A 78 12.61 -10.36 -15.67
C PRO A 78 12.96 -8.87 -15.55
N VAL A 79 13.66 -8.32 -16.55
CA VAL A 79 14.01 -6.89 -16.59
C VAL A 79 12.77 -6.00 -16.62
N ILE A 80 11.76 -6.37 -17.42
CA ILE A 80 10.49 -5.64 -17.49
C ILE A 80 9.74 -5.77 -16.17
N GLY A 81 9.73 -6.96 -15.56
CA GLY A 81 9.13 -7.19 -14.25
C GLY A 81 9.72 -6.29 -13.15
N VAL A 82 11.06 -6.15 -13.11
CA VAL A 82 11.74 -5.26 -12.15
C VAL A 82 11.39 -3.79 -12.40
N VAL A 83 11.45 -3.33 -13.65
CA VAL A 83 11.08 -1.94 -13.99
C VAL A 83 9.62 -1.67 -13.61
N PHE A 84 8.72 -2.60 -13.89
CA PHE A 84 7.31 -2.47 -13.57
C PHE A 84 7.07 -2.45 -12.06
N ALA A 85 7.77 -3.29 -11.29
CA ALA A 85 7.73 -3.28 -9.83
C ALA A 85 8.26 -1.96 -9.25
N LEU A 86 9.35 -1.42 -9.80
CA LEU A 86 9.89 -0.13 -9.38
C LEU A 86 8.92 1.01 -9.66
N ILE A 87 8.27 1.01 -10.84
CA ILE A 87 7.23 2.00 -11.16
C ILE A 87 6.07 1.88 -10.18
N GLY A 88 5.58 0.67 -9.92
CA GLY A 88 4.49 0.45 -8.97
C GLY A 88 4.85 0.79 -7.53
N LEU A 89 6.13 0.72 -7.18
CA LEU A 89 6.63 1.16 -5.89
C LEU A 89 6.72 2.69 -5.82
N VAL A 90 7.25 3.37 -6.85
CA VAL A 90 7.53 4.81 -6.82
C VAL A 90 6.27 5.66 -7.08
N ALA A 91 5.39 5.22 -7.97
CA ALA A 91 4.25 6.01 -8.42
C ALA A 91 3.31 6.46 -7.28
N PRO A 92 2.93 5.60 -6.31
CA PRO A 92 2.10 6.03 -5.18
C PRO A 92 2.78 7.10 -4.31
N PHE A 93 4.11 7.07 -4.16
CA PHE A 93 4.81 8.11 -3.41
C PHE A 93 4.87 9.42 -4.19
N ALA A 94 5.02 9.36 -5.51
CA ALA A 94 5.11 10.55 -6.35
C ALA A 94 3.76 11.27 -6.54
N MET A 95 2.63 10.56 -6.43
CA MET A 95 1.32 11.10 -6.80
C MET A 95 0.93 12.33 -5.97
N GLY A 96 1.23 12.35 -4.66
CA GLY A 96 0.93 13.52 -3.81
C GLY A 96 1.68 14.78 -4.25
N LEU A 97 2.98 14.65 -4.53
CA LEU A 97 3.78 15.76 -5.04
C LEU A 97 3.31 16.21 -6.43
N ALA A 98 2.96 15.25 -7.30
CA ALA A 98 2.44 15.52 -8.63
C ALA A 98 1.10 16.28 -8.55
N THR A 99 0.17 15.89 -7.68
CA THR A 99 -1.08 16.62 -7.45
C THR A 99 -0.79 18.03 -6.95
N ALA A 100 0.05 18.19 -5.93
CA ALA A 100 0.39 19.50 -5.39
C ALA A 100 1.03 20.43 -6.45
N TRP A 101 1.90 19.87 -7.30
CA TRP A 101 2.52 20.60 -8.40
C TRP A 101 1.53 20.98 -9.50
N LEU A 102 0.57 20.10 -9.78
CA LEU A 102 -0.42 20.25 -10.84
C LEU A 102 -1.44 21.33 -10.49
N VAL A 103 -2.03 21.25 -9.29
CA VAL A 103 -3.11 22.17 -8.88
C VAL A 103 -2.55 23.50 -8.35
N ARG A 104 -1.42 23.47 -7.63
CA ARG A 104 -0.79 24.65 -7.01
C ARG A 104 -1.77 25.49 -6.17
N GLU A 105 -2.52 24.81 -5.31
CA GLU A 105 -3.53 25.47 -4.49
C GLU A 105 -2.92 26.55 -3.60
N ARG A 106 -3.63 27.68 -3.53
CA ARG A 106 -3.21 28.83 -2.72
C ARG A 106 -3.69 28.70 -1.28
N ASP A 107 -4.84 28.05 -1.07
CA ASP A 107 -5.46 27.90 0.22
C ASP A 107 -5.29 26.48 0.78
N ARG A 108 -5.62 26.31 2.06
CA ARG A 108 -5.51 25.01 2.73
C ARG A 108 -6.66 24.09 2.39
N TRP A 109 -7.83 24.65 2.09
CA TRP A 109 -9.02 23.86 1.76
C TRP A 109 -8.92 23.22 0.38
N GLY A 110 -8.37 23.93 -0.62
CA GLY A 110 -8.04 23.36 -1.91
C GLY A 110 -7.07 22.18 -1.80
N GLU A 111 -6.03 22.29 -0.97
CA GLU A 111 -5.09 21.17 -0.75
C GLU A 111 -5.74 19.96 -0.08
N ILE A 112 -6.61 20.18 0.91
CA ILE A 112 -7.36 19.10 1.56
C ILE A 112 -8.27 18.42 0.55
N SER A 113 -9.00 19.19 -0.26
CA SER A 113 -9.87 18.67 -1.32
C SER A 113 -9.08 17.86 -2.35
N ALA A 114 -8.03 18.44 -2.93
CA ALA A 114 -7.16 17.78 -3.91
C ALA A 114 -6.51 16.51 -3.33
N GLY A 115 -6.07 16.55 -2.07
CA GLY A 115 -5.52 15.40 -1.37
C GLY A 115 -6.54 14.28 -1.18
N LEU A 116 -7.76 14.61 -0.75
CA LEU A 116 -8.84 13.64 -0.57
C LEU A 116 -9.21 12.99 -1.91
N THR A 117 -9.38 13.78 -2.97
CA THR A 117 -9.66 13.28 -4.31
C THR A 117 -8.53 12.37 -4.81
N THR A 118 -7.26 12.78 -4.67
CA THR A 118 -6.10 11.98 -5.08
C THR A 118 -6.03 10.67 -4.31
N GLY A 119 -6.19 10.72 -2.98
CA GLY A 119 -6.16 9.56 -2.11
C GLY A 119 -7.29 8.57 -2.41
N LEU A 120 -8.53 9.05 -2.52
CA LEU A 120 -9.69 8.20 -2.83
C LEU A 120 -9.55 7.54 -4.20
N MET A 121 -9.25 8.31 -5.25
CA MET A 121 -9.09 7.77 -6.60
C MET A 121 -7.91 6.81 -6.71
N GLY A 122 -6.80 7.12 -6.02
CA GLY A 122 -5.64 6.22 -5.94
C GLY A 122 -5.95 4.92 -5.21
N SER A 123 -6.66 4.99 -4.09
CA SER A 123 -7.07 3.80 -3.34
C SER A 123 -8.03 2.91 -4.14
N LEU A 124 -8.98 3.51 -4.87
CA LEU A 124 -9.92 2.78 -5.71
C LEU A 124 -9.18 2.09 -6.87
N ALA A 125 -8.28 2.80 -7.55
CA ALA A 125 -7.47 2.22 -8.61
C ALA A 125 -6.62 1.05 -8.08
N ALA A 126 -5.88 1.26 -6.98
CA ALA A 126 -5.03 0.23 -6.38
C ALA A 126 -5.82 -1.00 -5.91
N TYR A 127 -7.03 -0.78 -5.38
CA TYR A 127 -7.96 -1.86 -5.05
C TYR A 127 -8.32 -2.69 -6.28
N VAL A 128 -8.79 -2.05 -7.35
CA VAL A 128 -9.24 -2.72 -8.58
C VAL A 128 -8.11 -3.48 -9.26
N VAL A 129 -6.92 -2.89 -9.38
CA VAL A 129 -5.85 -3.45 -10.21
C VAL A 129 -4.92 -4.41 -9.47
N GLY A 130 -4.96 -4.46 -8.14
CA GLY A 130 -3.93 -5.16 -7.38
C GLY A 130 -4.36 -5.59 -5.98
N ILE A 131 -4.40 -4.67 -5.04
CA ILE A 131 -4.55 -4.97 -3.60
C ILE A 131 -5.84 -5.75 -3.35
N GLY A 132 -6.96 -5.28 -3.89
CA GLY A 132 -8.27 -5.92 -3.69
C GLY A 132 -8.31 -7.34 -4.22
N TRP A 133 -7.76 -7.58 -5.40
CA TRP A 133 -7.69 -8.91 -5.99
C TRP A 133 -6.81 -9.87 -5.17
N ALA A 134 -5.61 -9.43 -4.79
CA ALA A 134 -4.69 -10.24 -4.00
C ALA A 134 -5.28 -10.62 -2.62
N VAL A 135 -5.91 -9.65 -1.94
CA VAL A 135 -6.54 -9.88 -0.63
C VAL A 135 -7.76 -10.79 -0.75
N THR A 136 -8.61 -10.58 -1.77
CA THR A 136 -9.79 -11.43 -2.00
C THR A 136 -9.38 -12.88 -2.26
N LEU A 137 -8.37 -13.10 -3.10
CA LEU A 137 -7.82 -14.44 -3.34
C LEU A 137 -7.23 -15.05 -2.07
N ALA A 138 -6.47 -14.27 -1.29
CA ALA A 138 -5.89 -14.74 -0.05
C ALA A 138 -6.99 -15.20 0.94
N MET A 139 -8.04 -14.40 1.11
CA MET A 139 -9.11 -14.70 2.07
C MET A 139 -10.06 -15.81 1.58
N ALA A 140 -10.31 -15.91 0.27
CA ALA A 140 -11.20 -16.93 -0.27
C ALA A 140 -10.51 -18.27 -0.49
N VAL A 141 -9.27 -18.27 -1.00
CA VAL A 141 -8.61 -19.51 -1.47
C VAL A 141 -7.74 -20.13 -0.38
N VAL A 142 -6.92 -19.34 0.33
CA VAL A 142 -5.91 -19.89 1.25
C VAL A 142 -6.53 -20.75 2.36
N PRO A 143 -7.62 -20.34 3.04
CA PRO A 143 -8.27 -21.18 4.04
C PRO A 143 -8.81 -22.50 3.45
N SER A 144 -9.27 -22.48 2.19
CA SER A 144 -9.83 -23.65 1.52
C SER A 144 -8.80 -24.64 0.99
N ILE A 145 -7.50 -24.30 0.92
CA ILE A 145 -6.47 -25.22 0.37
C ILE A 145 -6.42 -26.53 1.16
N ALA A 146 -6.44 -26.46 2.50
CA ALA A 146 -6.40 -27.64 3.35
C ALA A 146 -7.64 -28.53 3.15
N ASP A 147 -8.80 -27.92 2.90
CA ASP A 147 -10.07 -28.61 2.75
C ASP A 147 -10.21 -29.21 1.34
N LEU A 148 -9.77 -28.50 0.30
CA LEU A 148 -9.69 -29.02 -1.07
C LEU A 148 -8.68 -30.17 -1.17
N THR A 149 -7.55 -30.08 -0.48
CA THR A 149 -6.56 -31.17 -0.42
C THR A 149 -7.16 -32.39 0.25
N LEU A 150 -7.84 -32.21 1.39
CA LEU A 150 -8.53 -33.30 2.08
C LEU A 150 -9.63 -33.93 1.21
N LEU A 151 -10.40 -33.12 0.48
CA LEU A 151 -11.40 -33.61 -0.46
C LEU A 151 -10.75 -34.47 -1.56
N GLY A 152 -9.64 -34.00 -2.16
CA GLY A 152 -8.88 -34.76 -3.15
C GLY A 152 -8.23 -36.04 -2.60
N GLU A 153 -7.85 -36.06 -1.33
CA GLU A 153 -7.34 -37.27 -0.67
C GLU A 153 -8.46 -38.27 -0.35
N SER A 154 -9.68 -37.79 -0.11
CA SER A 154 -10.86 -38.61 0.19
C SER A 154 -11.44 -39.32 -1.04
N THR A 155 -11.00 -38.98 -2.25
CA THR A 155 -11.39 -39.71 -3.47
C THR A 155 -10.47 -40.88 -3.80
N ARG A 156 -9.34 -41.00 -3.09
CA ARG A 156 -8.38 -42.10 -3.29
C ARG A 156 -8.91 -43.38 -2.66
N ALA A 157 -8.61 -44.52 -3.30
CA ALA A 157 -8.92 -45.83 -2.74
C ALA A 157 -8.29 -45.97 -1.34
N PRO A 158 -9.06 -46.42 -0.34
CA PRO A 158 -8.56 -46.56 1.01
C PRO A 158 -7.54 -47.70 1.10
N THR A 159 -6.57 -47.56 2.01
CA THR A 159 -5.56 -48.60 2.26
C THR A 159 -6.18 -49.85 2.89
N GLU A 160 -7.26 -49.69 3.65
CA GLU A 160 -8.03 -50.77 4.26
C GLU A 160 -9.23 -51.12 3.38
N ALA A 161 -9.42 -52.42 3.11
CA ALA A 161 -10.46 -52.90 2.20
C ALA A 161 -11.90 -52.59 2.66
N THR A 162 -12.09 -52.29 3.95
CA THR A 162 -13.41 -52.04 4.56
C THR A 162 -13.71 -50.57 4.81
N ALA A 163 -12.73 -49.66 4.68
CA ALA A 163 -12.96 -48.24 4.92
C ALA A 163 -13.63 -47.58 3.71
N ALA A 164 -14.51 -46.60 3.93
CA ALA A 164 -15.01 -45.76 2.86
C ALA A 164 -14.00 -44.64 2.56
N PRO A 165 -13.79 -44.26 1.28
CA PRO A 165 -12.91 -43.14 0.94
C PRO A 165 -13.23 -41.84 1.70
N SER A 166 -14.52 -41.61 2.01
CA SER A 166 -15.02 -40.44 2.73
C SER A 166 -14.81 -40.49 4.26
N ASP A 167 -14.32 -41.59 4.84
CA ASP A 167 -14.09 -41.68 6.29
C ASP A 167 -13.00 -40.71 6.76
N ARG A 168 -12.05 -40.34 5.89
CA ARG A 168 -11.04 -39.30 6.18
C ARG A 168 -11.69 -37.93 6.45
N LEU A 169 -12.78 -37.61 5.75
CA LEU A 169 -13.53 -36.38 6.00
C LEU A 169 -14.14 -36.40 7.42
N ALA A 170 -14.73 -37.53 7.79
CA ALA A 170 -15.38 -37.73 9.09
C ALA A 170 -14.38 -37.80 10.28
N GLN A 171 -13.11 -38.12 10.01
CA GLN A 171 -12.05 -38.05 11.00
C GLN A 171 -11.67 -36.60 11.34
N LYS A 172 -11.54 -35.72 10.34
CA LYS A 172 -11.23 -34.30 10.55
C LYS A 172 -12.45 -33.49 11.00
N TYR A 173 -13.63 -33.82 10.48
CA TYR A 173 -14.92 -33.19 10.82
C TYR A 173 -15.87 -34.22 11.41
N PRO A 174 -15.89 -34.38 12.75
CA PRO A 174 -16.71 -35.38 13.42
C PRO A 174 -18.21 -35.31 13.08
N ASP A 175 -18.73 -34.11 12.78
CA ASP A 175 -20.13 -33.88 12.41
C ASP A 175 -20.56 -34.62 11.13
N LEU A 176 -19.60 -35.04 10.29
CA LEU A 176 -19.88 -35.83 9.10
C LEU A 176 -20.11 -37.32 9.41
N LYS A 177 -19.79 -37.79 10.61
CA LYS A 177 -20.01 -39.20 11.01
C LYS A 177 -21.50 -39.56 10.99
N ASP A 178 -22.36 -38.60 11.34
CA ASP A 178 -23.81 -38.76 11.38
C ASP A 178 -24.45 -38.76 9.97
N LYS A 179 -23.65 -38.50 8.92
CA LYS A 179 -24.11 -38.52 7.52
C LYS A 179 -23.76 -39.85 6.84
N PRO A 180 -24.62 -40.37 5.94
CA PRO A 180 -24.30 -41.51 5.08
C PRO A 180 -23.00 -41.28 4.30
N ALA A 181 -22.21 -42.35 4.09
CA ALA A 181 -20.85 -42.24 3.55
C ALA A 181 -20.78 -41.61 2.15
N ASP A 182 -21.82 -41.80 1.34
CA ASP A 182 -22.03 -41.25 0.00
C ASP A 182 -22.43 -39.76 0.01
N GLU A 183 -23.10 -39.28 1.07
CA GLU A 183 -23.52 -37.88 1.19
C GLU A 183 -22.42 -36.96 1.77
N ARG A 184 -21.46 -37.51 2.53
CA ARG A 184 -20.43 -36.73 3.24
C ARG A 184 -19.63 -35.80 2.33
N GLY A 185 -19.26 -36.26 1.13
CA GLY A 185 -18.51 -35.46 0.16
C GLY A 185 -19.29 -34.24 -0.32
N LEU A 186 -20.59 -34.38 -0.56
CA LEU A 186 -21.46 -33.28 -1.01
C LEU A 186 -21.66 -32.23 0.09
N VAL A 187 -21.91 -32.68 1.32
CA VAL A 187 -22.04 -31.78 2.48
C VAL A 187 -20.72 -31.01 2.70
N PHE A 188 -19.59 -31.70 2.64
CA PHE A 188 -18.27 -31.08 2.78
C PHE A 188 -17.95 -30.10 1.65
N PHE A 189 -18.29 -30.44 0.40
CA PHE A 189 -18.14 -29.55 -0.74
C PHE A 189 -18.95 -28.26 -0.58
N SER A 190 -20.18 -28.37 -0.05
CA SER A 190 -21.04 -27.22 0.24
C SER A 190 -20.42 -26.29 1.29
N LYS A 191 -19.78 -26.85 2.33
CA LYS A 191 -18.98 -26.07 3.29
C LYS A 191 -17.86 -25.30 2.61
N ILE A 192 -17.08 -25.94 1.72
CA ILE A 192 -15.97 -25.27 1.01
C ILE A 192 -16.49 -24.07 0.21
N ILE A 193 -17.62 -24.21 -0.49
CA ILE A 193 -18.26 -23.11 -1.22
C ILE A 193 -18.67 -21.99 -0.25
N SER A 194 -19.31 -22.33 0.86
CA SER A 194 -19.71 -21.35 1.88
C SER A 194 -18.52 -20.57 2.45
N ASP A 195 -17.41 -21.26 2.74
CA ASP A 195 -16.18 -20.64 3.23
C ASP A 195 -15.57 -19.70 2.18
N GLN A 196 -15.57 -20.08 0.90
CA GLN A 196 -15.09 -19.23 -0.20
C GLN A 196 -15.96 -17.99 -0.39
N ILE A 197 -17.29 -18.11 -0.26
CA ILE A 197 -18.22 -16.96 -0.34
C ILE A 197 -17.96 -16.00 0.82
N ALA A 198 -17.89 -16.50 2.06
CA ALA A 198 -17.59 -15.70 3.24
C ALA A 198 -16.20 -15.04 3.14
N GLY A 199 -15.19 -15.80 2.74
CA GLY A 199 -13.83 -15.31 2.54
C GLY A 199 -13.74 -14.23 1.45
N SER A 200 -14.50 -14.37 0.36
CA SER A 200 -14.57 -13.36 -0.70
C SER A 200 -15.21 -12.06 -0.22
N ALA A 201 -16.33 -12.15 0.51
CA ALA A 201 -17.00 -10.98 1.07
C ALA A 201 -16.10 -10.23 2.07
N TYR A 202 -15.42 -10.96 2.95
CA TYR A 202 -14.45 -10.38 3.88
C TYR A 202 -13.24 -9.78 3.16
N GLY A 203 -12.76 -10.46 2.12
CA GLY A 203 -11.66 -10.01 1.28
C GLY A 203 -11.91 -8.67 0.59
N ILE A 204 -13.15 -8.41 0.16
CA ILE A 204 -13.55 -7.10 -0.39
C ILE A 204 -13.40 -5.99 0.66
N TRP A 205 -13.99 -6.17 1.84
CA TRP A 205 -13.92 -5.17 2.92
C TRP A 205 -12.49 -4.91 3.37
N LEU A 206 -11.72 -5.98 3.59
CA LEU A 206 -10.32 -5.88 3.97
C LEU A 206 -9.48 -5.23 2.86
N GLY A 207 -9.73 -5.59 1.59
CA GLY A 207 -9.03 -5.04 0.44
C GLY A 207 -9.27 -3.54 0.26
N VAL A 208 -10.51 -3.08 0.41
CA VAL A 208 -10.86 -1.64 0.39
C VAL A 208 -10.17 -0.92 1.54
N GLY A 209 -10.27 -1.46 2.76
CA GLY A 209 -9.64 -0.90 3.96
C GLY A 209 -8.12 -0.78 3.81
N LEU A 210 -7.46 -1.83 3.34
CA LEU A 210 -6.02 -1.85 3.07
C LEU A 210 -5.60 -0.85 2.00
N SER A 211 -6.37 -0.74 0.91
CA SER A 211 -6.07 0.20 -0.18
C SER A 211 -6.22 1.65 0.28
N LEU A 212 -7.23 1.96 1.09
CA LEU A 212 -7.40 3.27 1.72
C LEU A 212 -6.28 3.57 2.71
N ALA A 213 -5.97 2.64 3.60
CA ALA A 213 -4.96 2.81 4.65
C ALA A 213 -3.53 2.97 4.10
N THR A 214 -3.25 2.38 2.93
CA THR A 214 -1.93 2.47 2.28
C THR A 214 -1.90 3.60 1.25
N VAL A 215 -2.47 3.36 0.07
CA VAL A 215 -2.42 4.28 -1.08
C VAL A 215 -3.24 5.53 -0.83
N GLY A 216 -4.41 5.41 -0.19
CA GLY A 216 -5.28 6.54 0.10
C GLY A 216 -4.62 7.55 1.05
N VAL A 217 -4.13 7.08 2.20
CA VAL A 217 -3.39 7.89 3.17
C VAL A 217 -2.14 8.49 2.56
N LEU A 218 -1.37 7.72 1.78
CA LEU A 218 -0.18 8.22 1.10
C LEU A 218 -0.50 9.33 0.09
N GLY A 219 -1.58 9.19 -0.69
CA GLY A 219 -2.03 10.21 -1.63
C GLY A 219 -2.49 11.49 -0.93
N PHE A 220 -3.28 11.33 0.12
CA PHE A 220 -3.78 12.46 0.92
C PHE A 220 -2.65 13.20 1.63
N CYS A 221 -1.88 12.51 2.48
CA CYS A 221 -0.79 13.12 3.26
C CYS A 221 0.34 13.61 2.35
N GLY A 222 0.64 12.88 1.27
CA GLY A 222 1.60 13.32 0.25
C GLY A 222 1.15 14.63 -0.40
N THR A 223 -0.11 14.77 -0.79
CA THR A 223 -0.61 16.01 -1.39
C THR A 223 -0.48 17.19 -0.44
N LEU A 224 -0.85 17.02 0.84
CA LEU A 224 -0.68 18.05 1.87
C LEU A 224 0.80 18.42 2.09
N ALA A 225 1.68 17.42 2.18
CA ALA A 225 3.11 17.64 2.35
C ALA A 225 3.72 18.37 1.15
N GLY A 226 3.35 17.97 -0.07
CA GLY A 226 3.76 18.61 -1.32
C GLY A 226 3.30 20.06 -1.38
N GLY A 227 2.02 20.33 -1.11
CA GLY A 227 1.46 21.69 -1.14
C GLY A 227 2.11 22.61 -0.10
N TRP A 228 2.29 22.12 1.13
CA TRP A 228 3.05 22.83 2.16
C TRP A 228 4.50 23.13 1.77
N LEU A 229 5.20 22.20 1.11
CA LEU A 229 6.57 22.44 0.62
C LEU A 229 6.60 23.46 -0.54
N PHE A 230 5.65 23.41 -1.48
CA PHE A 230 5.57 24.37 -2.58
C PHE A 230 5.33 25.80 -2.08
N ARG A 231 4.43 25.99 -1.09
CA ARG A 231 4.17 27.32 -0.52
C ARG A 231 5.35 27.92 0.23
N ARG A 232 6.23 27.09 0.79
CA ARG A 232 7.45 27.57 1.45
C ARG A 232 8.44 28.22 0.47
N GLY A 233 8.24 28.01 -0.84
CA GLY A 233 9.15 28.48 -1.87
C GLY A 233 10.50 27.76 -1.84
N GLY A 234 11.29 27.98 -2.89
CA GLY A 234 12.64 27.44 -3.01
C GLY A 234 12.86 26.67 -4.31
N SER A 235 14.06 26.11 -4.43
CA SER A 235 14.43 25.26 -5.56
C SER A 235 13.64 23.94 -5.56
N TRP A 236 13.52 23.30 -6.73
CA TRP A 236 12.93 21.96 -6.85
C TRP A 236 13.61 20.95 -5.90
N LYS A 237 14.93 21.02 -5.75
CA LYS A 237 15.70 20.14 -4.85
C LYS A 237 15.30 20.30 -3.38
N SER A 238 15.04 21.54 -2.94
CA SER A 238 14.57 21.83 -1.58
C SER A 238 13.12 21.39 -1.32
N ILE A 239 12.37 21.01 -2.35
CA ILE A 239 11.02 20.47 -2.23
C ILE A 239 11.05 18.94 -2.28
N VAL A 240 11.69 18.36 -3.31
CA VAL A 240 11.68 16.90 -3.52
C VAL A 240 12.34 16.16 -2.37
N TRP A 241 13.48 16.62 -1.86
CA TRP A 241 14.22 15.87 -0.84
C TRP A 241 13.46 15.78 0.49
N PRO A 242 12.94 16.89 1.07
CA PRO A 242 12.06 16.81 2.24
C PRO A 242 10.77 16.04 1.98
N TYR A 243 10.19 16.13 0.78
CA TYR A 243 8.99 15.38 0.42
C TYR A 243 9.21 13.87 0.52
N LEU A 244 10.31 13.37 -0.06
CA LEU A 244 10.68 11.96 0.00
C LEU A 244 10.93 11.50 1.44
N GLU A 245 11.64 12.30 2.25
CA GLU A 245 11.84 11.96 3.67
C GLU A 245 10.51 11.83 4.43
N LEU A 246 9.57 12.77 4.23
CA LEU A 246 8.26 12.74 4.87
C LEU A 246 7.43 11.53 4.43
N THR A 247 7.33 11.31 3.12
CA THR A 247 6.40 10.32 2.56
C THR A 247 6.93 8.89 2.66
N VAL A 248 8.22 8.66 2.39
CA VAL A 248 8.83 7.33 2.47
C VAL A 248 8.82 6.82 3.90
N SER A 249 9.31 7.61 4.85
CA SER A 249 9.40 7.17 6.25
C SER A 249 8.03 6.85 6.85
N THR A 250 7.06 7.74 6.67
CA THR A 250 5.71 7.54 7.22
C THR A 250 4.99 6.35 6.58
N SER A 251 5.03 6.22 5.26
CA SER A 251 4.27 5.17 4.58
C SER A 251 4.89 3.80 4.76
N VAL A 252 6.21 3.70 4.81
CA VAL A 252 6.89 2.43 5.10
C VAL A 252 6.66 2.01 6.56
N THR A 253 6.71 2.94 7.51
CA THR A 253 6.35 2.65 8.91
C THR A 253 4.88 2.21 9.03
N ALA A 254 3.95 2.93 8.40
CA ALA A 254 2.53 2.58 8.41
C ALA A 254 2.27 1.21 7.76
N GLY A 255 2.87 0.95 6.59
CA GLY A 255 2.77 -0.33 5.90
C GLY A 255 3.33 -1.48 6.73
N TRP A 256 4.46 -1.28 7.42
CA TRP A 256 5.02 -2.27 8.34
C TRP A 256 4.07 -2.55 9.52
N LEU A 257 3.50 -1.50 10.14
CA LEU A 257 2.55 -1.66 11.24
C LEU A 257 1.29 -2.42 10.81
N ILE A 258 0.72 -2.07 9.66
CA ILE A 258 -0.45 -2.74 9.08
C ILE A 258 -0.13 -4.22 8.83
N ALA A 259 1.01 -4.52 8.20
CA ALA A 259 1.43 -5.89 7.94
C ALA A 259 1.58 -6.69 9.24
N ARG A 260 2.10 -6.08 10.31
CA ARG A 260 2.22 -6.70 11.63
C ARG A 260 0.88 -6.90 12.35
N CYS A 261 -0.10 -6.03 12.13
CA CYS A 261 -1.45 -6.23 12.67
C CYS A 261 -2.19 -7.40 12.00
N ILE A 262 -1.80 -7.77 10.77
CA ILE A 262 -2.46 -8.81 9.98
C ILE A 262 -1.75 -10.17 10.12
N ASP A 263 -0.44 -10.18 10.38
CA ASP A 263 0.33 -11.41 10.52
C ASP A 263 0.18 -12.05 11.91
N ASP A 264 -0.82 -12.92 12.06
CA ASP A 264 -1.06 -13.69 13.29
C ASP A 264 0.10 -14.62 13.68
N ARG A 265 1.03 -14.93 12.76
CA ARG A 265 2.13 -15.86 13.02
C ARG A 265 3.22 -15.28 13.91
N ARG A 266 3.28 -13.95 14.04
CA ARG A 266 4.35 -13.26 14.76
C ARG A 266 3.74 -12.19 15.67
N PRO A 267 3.74 -12.36 17.00
CA PRO A 267 3.22 -11.33 17.89
C PRO A 267 3.97 -10.01 17.65
N MET A 268 3.23 -8.90 17.72
CA MET A 268 3.78 -7.57 17.52
C MET A 268 4.86 -7.31 18.58
N ALA A 269 6.10 -7.09 18.14
CA ALA A 269 7.17 -6.61 18.99
C ALA A 269 6.92 -5.14 19.31
N TRP A 270 6.07 -4.86 20.32
CA TRP A 270 5.64 -3.51 20.68
C TRP A 270 6.79 -2.53 20.85
N PHE A 271 7.91 -2.97 21.41
CA PHE A 271 9.11 -2.15 21.54
C PHE A 271 9.63 -1.66 20.18
N GLU A 272 9.77 -2.56 19.19
CA GLU A 272 10.23 -2.20 17.84
C GLU A 272 9.24 -1.25 17.15
N ALA A 273 7.94 -1.50 17.31
CA ALA A 273 6.88 -0.64 16.77
C ALA A 273 6.97 0.78 17.35
N VAL A 274 7.10 0.91 18.67
CA VAL A 274 7.24 2.21 19.36
C VAL A 274 8.52 2.92 18.92
N CYS A 275 9.65 2.22 18.84
CA CYS A 275 10.90 2.79 18.35
C CYS A 275 10.78 3.29 16.91
N LEU A 276 10.18 2.50 16.01
CA LEU A 276 10.00 2.87 14.61
C LEU A 276 9.11 4.10 14.46
N VAL A 277 8.00 4.16 15.20
CA VAL A 277 7.12 5.32 15.25
C VAL A 277 7.85 6.54 15.80
N ALA A 278 8.56 6.41 16.91
CA ALA A 278 9.31 7.51 17.52
C ALA A 278 10.36 8.10 16.56
N VAL A 279 11.14 7.26 15.89
CA VAL A 279 12.14 7.73 14.92
C VAL A 279 11.46 8.33 13.67
N THR A 280 10.31 7.81 13.24
CA THR A 280 9.52 8.42 12.15
C THR A 280 9.05 9.82 12.53
N VAL A 281 8.58 10.02 13.77
CA VAL A 281 8.22 11.35 14.29
C VAL A 281 9.43 12.29 14.31
N LEU A 282 10.63 11.80 14.62
CA LEU A 282 11.85 12.59 14.55
C LEU A 282 12.22 12.98 13.10
N VAL A 283 11.99 12.11 12.11
CA VAL A 283 12.14 12.46 10.68
C VAL A 283 11.19 13.61 10.33
N LEU A 284 9.90 13.47 10.70
CA LEU A 284 8.89 14.51 10.49
C LEU A 284 9.30 15.84 11.14
N ALA A 285 9.70 15.81 12.41
CA ALA A 285 10.15 16.99 13.15
C ALA A 285 11.39 17.63 12.50
N GLY A 286 12.34 16.82 12.06
CA GLY A 286 13.55 17.29 11.39
C GLY A 286 13.26 18.02 10.07
N VAL A 287 12.31 17.51 9.28
CA VAL A 287 11.86 18.17 8.04
C VAL A 287 11.09 19.46 8.35
N VAL A 288 10.11 19.40 9.26
CA VAL A 288 9.25 20.55 9.60
C VAL A 288 10.06 21.70 10.20
N GLY A 289 10.93 21.36 11.15
CA GLY A 289 11.82 22.26 11.88
C GLY A 289 13.08 22.69 11.11
N ARG A 290 13.27 22.22 9.86
CA ARG A 290 14.43 22.55 9.01
C ARG A 290 15.77 22.29 9.71
N TRP A 291 15.90 21.12 10.34
CA TRP A 291 17.12 20.73 11.01
C TRP A 291 18.28 20.60 10.01
N ASN A 292 19.52 20.69 10.52
CA ASN A 292 20.73 20.54 9.71
C ASN A 292 20.71 19.17 8.99
N ALA A 293 21.18 19.14 7.73
CA ALA A 293 21.28 17.94 6.91
C ALA A 293 21.98 16.77 7.61
N LEU A 294 23.06 17.01 8.37
CA LEU A 294 23.77 15.95 9.09
C LEU A 294 22.87 15.25 10.13
N LEU A 295 22.06 16.02 10.86
CA LEU A 295 21.13 15.49 11.84
C LEU A 295 20.02 14.68 11.15
N ARG A 296 19.46 15.22 10.06
CA ARG A 296 18.44 14.52 9.26
C ARG A 296 18.95 13.19 8.69
N VAL A 297 20.15 13.18 8.11
CA VAL A 297 20.80 11.96 7.62
C VAL A 297 20.98 10.94 8.74
N THR A 298 21.43 11.38 9.92
CA THR A 298 21.62 10.47 11.05
C THR A 298 20.31 9.86 11.54
N ILE A 299 19.24 10.67 11.61
CA ILE A 299 17.90 10.19 11.94
C ILE A 299 17.40 9.21 10.88
N ALA A 300 17.59 9.49 9.60
CA ALA A 300 17.19 8.61 8.50
C ALA A 300 17.95 7.28 8.52
N VAL A 301 19.26 7.30 8.77
CA VAL A 301 20.06 6.07 8.95
C VAL A 301 19.55 5.28 10.15
N THR A 302 19.30 5.94 11.29
CA THR A 302 18.73 5.29 12.48
C THR A 302 17.38 4.66 12.13
N TRP A 303 16.51 5.37 11.41
CA TRP A 303 15.21 4.87 10.97
C TRP A 303 15.34 3.60 10.12
N VAL A 304 16.24 3.58 9.13
CA VAL A 304 16.49 2.39 8.30
C VAL A 304 16.99 1.21 9.14
N LEU A 305 17.85 1.47 10.12
CA LEU A 305 18.37 0.44 11.02
C LEU A 305 17.25 -0.15 11.89
N VAL A 306 16.40 0.69 12.49
CA VAL A 306 15.24 0.24 13.28
C VAL A 306 14.29 -0.57 12.41
N LEU A 307 13.96 -0.07 11.22
CA LEU A 307 13.11 -0.78 10.26
C LEU A 307 13.70 -2.13 9.87
N SER A 308 15.02 -2.20 9.65
CA SER A 308 15.70 -3.43 9.26
C SER A 308 15.68 -4.48 10.37
N GLY A 309 15.92 -4.06 11.62
CA GLY A 309 15.78 -4.92 12.79
C GLY A 309 14.37 -5.46 12.93
N ALA A 310 13.37 -4.58 12.78
CA ALA A 310 11.96 -4.90 12.91
C ALA A 310 11.39 -5.74 11.73
N GLY A 311 11.97 -5.63 10.53
CA GLY A 311 11.46 -6.28 9.32
C GLY A 311 12.07 -7.66 9.02
N PHE A 312 13.38 -7.83 9.22
CA PHE A 312 14.12 -9.00 8.69
C PHE A 312 14.33 -10.13 9.70
N GLY A 313 13.46 -10.24 10.71
CA GLY A 313 13.49 -11.34 11.67
C GLY A 313 14.71 -11.31 12.59
N GLY A 314 15.10 -10.14 13.08
CA GLY A 314 16.13 -10.02 14.12
C GLY A 314 17.56 -10.37 13.69
N ARG A 315 17.86 -10.42 12.39
CA ARG A 315 19.23 -10.66 11.89
C ARG A 315 20.20 -9.51 12.15
N MET A 316 19.70 -8.38 12.66
CA MET A 316 20.54 -7.25 13.00
C MET A 316 21.13 -7.45 14.40
N PRO A 317 22.47 -7.44 14.55
CA PRO A 317 23.09 -7.53 15.86
C PRO A 317 22.60 -6.38 16.76
N ALA A 318 22.21 -6.71 17.99
CA ALA A 318 21.61 -5.74 18.92
C ALA A 318 22.55 -4.55 19.19
N GLU A 319 23.86 -4.80 19.16
CA GLU A 319 24.93 -3.82 19.34
C GLU A 319 24.85 -2.69 18.30
N VAL A 320 24.49 -3.02 17.06
CA VAL A 320 24.39 -2.03 15.98
C VAL A 320 23.17 -1.14 16.20
N ALA A 321 22.04 -1.71 16.65
CA ALA A 321 20.85 -0.94 17.00
C ALA A 321 21.11 -0.01 18.20
N TYR A 322 21.72 -0.53 19.28
CA TYR A 322 22.07 0.29 20.44
C TYR A 322 23.04 1.41 20.11
N SER A 323 24.04 1.16 19.25
CA SER A 323 24.98 2.18 18.80
C SER A 323 24.28 3.29 18.02
N ALA A 324 23.32 2.94 17.15
CA ALA A 324 22.51 3.91 16.42
C ALA A 324 21.64 4.75 17.35
N TYR A 325 20.96 4.13 18.32
CA TYR A 325 20.15 4.84 19.32
C TYR A 325 21.00 5.77 20.19
N ALA A 326 22.18 5.33 20.64
CA ALA A 326 23.09 6.14 21.44
C ALA A 326 23.59 7.36 20.65
N LEU A 327 24.01 7.15 19.40
CA LEU A 327 24.45 8.23 18.52
C LEU A 327 23.31 9.25 18.27
N LEU A 328 22.10 8.76 18.00
CA LEU A 328 20.92 9.60 17.84
C LEU A 328 20.65 10.42 19.11
N GLY A 329 20.71 9.81 20.29
CA GLY A 329 20.53 10.49 21.57
C GLY A 329 21.55 11.61 21.80
N VAL A 330 22.83 11.34 21.54
CA VAL A 330 23.91 12.35 21.66
C VAL A 330 23.67 13.52 20.71
N LEU A 331 23.29 13.26 19.46
CA LEU A 331 23.04 14.31 18.47
C LEU A 331 21.80 15.14 18.78
N LEU A 332 20.73 14.51 19.28
CA LEU A 332 19.52 15.22 19.73
C LEU A 332 19.81 16.10 20.93
N ALA A 333 20.51 15.59 21.94
CA ALA A 333 20.94 16.36 23.10
C ALA A 333 21.78 17.57 22.66
N ARG A 334 22.78 17.34 21.79
CA ARG A 334 23.59 18.41 21.21
C ARG A 334 22.73 19.45 20.50
N HIS A 335 21.82 19.01 19.62
CA HIS A 335 20.93 19.92 18.89
C HIS A 335 20.11 20.80 19.83
N TRP A 336 19.50 20.19 20.85
CA TRP A 336 18.69 20.89 21.86
C TRP A 336 19.48 21.97 22.61
N PHE A 337 20.70 21.65 23.06
CA PHE A 337 21.56 22.60 23.76
C PHE A 337 21.98 23.79 22.87
N TYR A 338 22.20 23.57 21.57
CA TYR A 338 22.55 24.65 20.65
C TYR A 338 21.34 25.46 20.17
N SER A 339 20.17 24.83 20.01
CA SER A 339 18.96 25.54 19.56
C SER A 339 18.40 26.46 20.65
N GLY A 340 18.45 26.04 21.93
CA GLY A 340 17.98 26.84 23.06
C GLY A 340 18.79 28.13 23.33
N ARG A 341 19.98 28.28 22.72
CA ARG A 341 20.84 29.46 22.88
C ARG A 341 20.71 30.49 21.77
N ARG A 342 19.90 30.25 20.73
CA ARG A 342 19.66 31.29 19.73
C ARG A 342 18.74 32.35 20.33
N PRO A 343 19.20 33.60 20.49
CA PRO A 343 18.32 34.68 20.96
C PRO A 343 17.13 34.74 20.01
N VAL A 344 15.93 34.84 20.56
CA VAL A 344 14.71 35.10 19.79
C VAL A 344 14.92 36.45 19.13
N VAL A 345 15.32 36.44 17.86
CA VAL A 345 15.37 37.67 17.07
C VAL A 345 13.93 38.10 16.96
N ALA A 346 13.59 39.22 17.59
CA ALA A 346 12.25 39.79 17.52
C ALA A 346 11.85 39.91 16.04
N PRO A 347 10.64 39.48 15.66
CA PRO A 347 10.18 39.66 14.29
C PRO A 347 10.19 41.15 13.97
N VAL A 348 10.96 41.52 12.93
CA VAL A 348 11.01 42.88 12.36
C VAL A 348 9.77 43.14 11.53
#